data_AF-A0AAN6IKF4-F1
#
_entry.id   AF-A0AAN6IKF4-F1
#
_cell.length_a   1.000
_cell.length_b   1.000
_cell.length_c   1.000
_cell.angle_alpha   90.00
_cell.angle_beta   90.00
_cell.angle_gamma   90.00
#
_symmetry.space_group_name_H-M   'P 1'
#
loop_
_entity.id
_entity.type
_entity.pdbx_description
1 polymer ?
#
loop_
_entity_poly.entity_id
_entity_poly.type
_entity_poly.pdbx_seq_one_letter_code
_entity_poly.pdbx_strand_id
1 'polypeptide(L)'
;MTDYQSKIHGKVAIVTGAASGFGKLLVERLLEYNAKVFLVDINPSVEQISQTLNQQQPGSTYWAVCDLCQIESISLVFDQAVKHFGQVDILVNNAGIANDCSLFSQPNHKELERIIHLNLCAPMEATRVAARYFKESGRQGVVVNTASVGGLLPISIMESYGTTKAGLIFFTTTCKHLAPHVRVNSVAPYFADTPLVENNRMVKSYPLVRQLGLMSPNKVVWTMLKAICDESLAGDTLMVAMGAKPERLTFYDDLTVHVISYIANGTVKKYGSLLSSLFSRILDSTLGFIRKKLPYEDS
;
A
#
# COMPACT_ATOMS: atom_id res chain seq x y z
N MET A 1 13.28 22.45 9.55
CA MET A 1 12.74 21.40 8.67
C MET A 1 11.87 20.49 9.52
N THR A 2 10.69 20.08 9.05
CA THR A 2 9.88 19.06 9.75
C THR A 2 10.62 17.71 9.75
N ASP A 3 10.28 16.79 10.66
CA ASP A 3 10.86 15.42 10.67
C ASP A 3 10.70 14.74 9.29
N TYR A 4 9.52 14.87 8.68
CA TYR A 4 9.23 14.36 7.33
C TYR A 4 10.17 14.93 6.26
N GLN A 5 10.40 16.24 6.25
CA GLN A 5 11.27 16.87 5.26
C GLN A 5 12.68 16.32 5.35
N SER A 6 13.23 16.14 6.57
CA SER A 6 14.58 15.61 6.75
C SER A 6 14.74 14.17 6.24
N LYS A 7 13.70 13.33 6.41
CA LYS A 7 13.69 11.92 5.98
C LYS A 7 13.48 11.74 4.48
N ILE A 8 12.86 12.70 3.82
CA ILE A 8 12.50 12.65 2.39
C ILE A 8 13.49 13.43 1.51
N HIS A 9 14.21 14.41 2.07
CA HIS A 9 15.16 15.23 1.31
C HIS A 9 16.17 14.37 0.54
N GLY A 10 16.29 14.62 -0.77
CA GLY A 10 17.23 13.93 -1.65
C GLY A 10 16.86 12.48 -1.97
N LYS A 11 15.72 11.97 -1.49
CA LYS A 11 15.22 10.62 -1.82
C LYS A 11 14.62 10.60 -3.22
N VAL A 12 14.65 9.43 -3.86
CA VAL A 12 13.98 9.19 -5.14
C VAL A 12 12.78 8.26 -4.92
N ALA A 13 11.62 8.70 -5.37
CA ALA A 13 10.37 7.97 -5.27
C ALA A 13 9.82 7.55 -6.64
N ILE A 14 9.34 6.32 -6.76
CA ILE A 14 8.44 5.90 -7.85
C ILE A 14 7.01 5.97 -7.33
N VAL A 15 6.14 6.68 -8.03
CA VAL A 15 4.70 6.78 -7.68
C VAL A 15 3.86 6.33 -8.85
N THR A 16 3.03 5.30 -8.64
CA THR A 16 2.09 4.80 -9.66
C THR A 16 0.71 5.44 -9.51
N GLY A 17 -0.03 5.59 -10.62
CA GLY A 17 -1.27 6.35 -10.62
C GLY A 17 -1.02 7.84 -10.35
N ALA A 18 0.12 8.36 -10.83
CA ALA A 18 0.62 9.69 -10.50
C ALA A 18 -0.08 10.83 -11.26
N ALA A 19 -0.95 10.53 -12.23
CA ALA A 19 -1.64 11.57 -13.00
C ALA A 19 -2.87 12.15 -12.29
N SER A 20 -3.37 11.51 -11.23
CA SER A 20 -4.60 11.95 -10.56
C SER A 20 -4.67 11.59 -9.06
N GLY A 21 -5.69 12.13 -8.38
CA GLY A 21 -6.06 11.74 -7.02
C GLY A 21 -4.92 11.81 -6.01
N PHE A 22 -4.80 10.77 -5.17
CA PHE A 22 -3.75 10.70 -4.15
C PHE A 22 -2.34 10.66 -4.74
N GLY A 23 -2.16 10.01 -5.89
CA GLY A 23 -0.85 9.86 -6.53
C GLY A 23 -0.28 11.22 -6.89
N LYS A 24 -1.03 12.02 -7.65
CA LYS A 24 -0.63 13.39 -8.02
C LYS A 24 -0.33 14.25 -6.79
N LEU A 25 -1.22 14.26 -5.81
CA LEU A 25 -1.03 15.03 -4.58
C LEU A 25 0.21 14.58 -3.80
N LEU A 26 0.50 13.28 -3.76
CA LEU A 26 1.70 12.77 -3.13
C LEU A 26 2.98 13.20 -3.87
N VAL A 27 2.96 13.21 -5.21
CA VAL A 27 4.09 13.75 -6.00
C VAL A 27 4.37 15.19 -5.57
N GLU A 28 3.35 16.05 -5.54
CA GLU A 28 3.49 17.46 -5.14
C GLU A 28 4.10 17.58 -3.73
N ARG A 29 3.64 16.78 -2.76
CA ARG A 29 4.21 16.79 -1.39
C ARG A 29 5.64 16.27 -1.29
N LEU A 30 6.00 15.26 -2.07
CA LEU A 30 7.36 14.74 -2.09
C LEU A 30 8.33 15.79 -2.65
N LEU A 31 7.91 16.54 -3.68
CA LEU A 31 8.67 17.66 -4.25
C LEU A 31 8.80 18.84 -3.28
N GLU A 32 7.76 19.17 -2.51
CA GLU A 32 7.83 20.14 -1.40
C GLU A 32 8.95 19.78 -0.40
N TYR A 33 9.26 18.49 -0.25
CA TYR A 33 10.33 17.99 0.61
C TYR A 33 11.65 17.72 -0.10
N ASN A 34 11.81 18.19 -1.35
CA ASN A 34 13.01 18.04 -2.17
C ASN A 34 13.38 16.57 -2.47
N ALA A 35 12.38 15.70 -2.59
CA ALA A 35 12.56 14.42 -3.25
C ALA A 35 12.66 14.61 -4.77
N LYS A 36 13.11 13.58 -5.48
CA LYS A 36 12.87 13.42 -6.91
C LYS A 36 11.80 12.36 -7.11
N VAL A 37 10.96 12.50 -8.12
CA VAL A 37 9.81 11.61 -8.33
C VAL A 37 9.76 11.10 -9.77
N PHE A 38 9.70 9.79 -9.92
CA PHE A 38 9.39 9.10 -11.17
C PHE A 38 7.89 8.81 -11.21
N LEU A 39 7.16 9.52 -12.07
CA LEU A 39 5.72 9.43 -12.20
C LEU A 39 5.35 8.30 -13.17
N VAL A 40 4.45 7.42 -12.75
CA VAL A 40 3.95 6.33 -13.60
C VAL A 40 2.44 6.38 -13.66
N ASP A 41 1.89 6.42 -14.86
CA ASP A 41 0.45 6.33 -15.07
C ASP A 41 0.14 5.75 -16.46
N ILE A 42 -1.04 5.17 -16.64
CA ILE A 42 -1.53 4.79 -17.96
C ILE A 42 -2.06 6.01 -18.72
N ASN A 43 -2.46 7.06 -17.99
CA ASN A 43 -2.93 8.31 -18.59
C ASN A 43 -1.74 9.11 -19.15
N PRO A 44 -1.72 9.42 -20.46
CA PRO A 44 -0.63 10.16 -21.08
C PRO A 44 -0.44 11.58 -20.50
N SER A 45 -1.43 12.14 -19.80
CA SER A 45 -1.29 13.44 -19.13
C SER A 45 -0.19 13.47 -18.07
N VAL A 46 0.31 12.31 -17.61
CA VAL A 46 1.45 12.21 -16.68
C VAL A 46 2.71 12.90 -17.23
N GLU A 47 2.88 12.89 -18.56
CA GLU A 47 3.95 13.62 -19.24
C GLU A 47 3.85 15.13 -19.00
N GLN A 48 2.69 15.71 -19.31
CA GLN A 48 2.46 17.13 -19.14
C GLN A 48 2.60 17.54 -17.67
N ILE A 49 2.09 16.71 -16.73
CA ILE A 49 2.23 16.95 -15.29
C ILE A 49 3.71 17.00 -14.90
N SER A 50 4.52 16.02 -15.33
CA SER A 50 5.96 16.03 -15.05
C SER A 50 6.67 17.23 -15.67
N GLN A 51 6.33 17.61 -16.91
CA GLN A 51 6.89 18.79 -17.56
C GLN A 51 6.56 20.08 -16.79
N THR A 52 5.32 20.28 -16.36
CA THR A 52 4.91 21.43 -15.55
C THR A 52 5.64 21.48 -14.21
N LEU A 53 5.78 20.34 -13.52
CA LEU A 53 6.53 20.27 -12.26
C LEU A 53 8.01 20.58 -12.47
N ASN A 54 8.61 20.12 -13.57
CA ASN A 54 9.99 20.43 -13.92
C ASN A 54 10.22 21.91 -14.29
N GLN A 55 9.21 22.65 -14.75
CA GLN A 55 9.33 24.11 -14.93
C GLN A 55 9.52 24.84 -13.59
N GLN A 56 8.95 24.30 -12.51
CA GLN A 56 9.05 24.87 -11.16
C GLN A 56 10.31 24.37 -10.43
N GLN A 57 10.66 23.10 -10.61
CA GLN A 57 11.82 22.45 -10.01
C GLN A 57 12.55 21.59 -11.06
N PRO A 58 13.50 22.15 -11.82
CA PRO A 58 14.16 21.43 -12.92
C PRO A 58 14.85 20.14 -12.49
N GLY A 59 14.58 19.04 -13.21
CA GLY A 59 15.19 17.72 -12.96
C GLY A 59 14.67 17.02 -11.71
N SER A 60 13.58 17.52 -11.12
CA SER A 60 12.93 16.91 -9.96
C SER A 60 12.00 15.76 -10.34
N THR A 61 11.53 15.71 -11.60
CA THR A 61 10.64 14.64 -12.05
C THR A 61 11.02 14.03 -13.39
N TYR A 62 10.62 12.77 -13.57
CA TYR A 62 10.60 12.07 -14.84
C TYR A 62 9.33 11.22 -14.92
N TRP A 63 8.95 10.73 -16.09
CA TRP A 63 7.68 10.03 -16.26
C TRP A 63 7.78 8.79 -17.15
N ALA A 64 6.81 7.90 -16.99
CA ALA A 64 6.52 6.84 -17.94
C ALA A 64 5.00 6.68 -18.12
N VAL A 65 4.56 6.61 -19.37
CA VAL A 65 3.21 6.16 -19.71
C VAL A 65 3.23 4.64 -19.77
N CYS A 66 2.55 3.98 -18.85
CA CYS A 66 2.70 2.54 -18.63
C CYS A 66 1.38 1.90 -18.16
N ASP A 67 0.96 0.82 -18.83
CA ASP A 67 -0.09 -0.06 -18.30
C ASP A 67 0.56 -1.11 -17.38
N LEU A 68 0.33 -0.95 -16.08
CA LEU A 68 0.85 -1.85 -15.05
C LEU A 68 0.16 -3.22 -15.02
N CYS A 69 -0.89 -3.45 -15.83
CA CYS A 69 -1.42 -4.79 -16.06
C CYS A 69 -0.44 -5.67 -16.84
N GLN A 70 0.53 -5.07 -17.54
CA GLN A 70 1.63 -5.76 -18.20
C GLN A 70 2.81 -5.87 -17.23
N ILE A 71 3.02 -7.07 -16.68
CA ILE A 71 4.00 -7.33 -15.62
C ILE A 71 5.44 -6.98 -16.06
N GLU A 72 5.77 -7.22 -17.32
CA GLU A 72 7.08 -6.92 -17.90
C GLU A 72 7.42 -5.43 -17.81
N SER A 73 6.40 -4.57 -17.89
CA SER A 73 6.56 -3.11 -17.82
C SER A 73 6.98 -2.62 -16.43
N ILE A 74 6.72 -3.39 -15.37
CA ILE A 74 7.05 -3.00 -13.99
C ILE A 74 8.57 -2.97 -13.77
N SER A 75 9.31 -3.95 -14.32
CA SER A 75 10.77 -3.96 -14.23
C SER A 75 11.38 -2.80 -15.01
N LEU A 76 10.83 -2.50 -16.20
CA LEU A 76 11.28 -1.38 -17.03
C LEU A 76 11.11 -0.02 -16.34
N VAL A 77 10.03 0.18 -15.59
CA VAL A 77 9.81 1.39 -14.77
C VAL A 77 10.94 1.59 -13.77
N PHE A 78 11.34 0.53 -13.05
CA PHE A 78 12.45 0.59 -12.11
C PHE A 78 13.77 0.90 -12.80
N ASP A 79 14.07 0.21 -13.90
CA ASP A 79 15.31 0.42 -14.67
C ASP A 79 15.40 1.86 -15.20
N GLN A 80 14.29 2.42 -15.69
CA GLN A 80 14.23 3.81 -16.15
C GLN A 80 14.43 4.80 -15.00
N ALA A 81 13.81 4.56 -13.84
CA ALA A 81 13.96 5.42 -12.67
C ALA A 81 15.41 5.43 -12.17
N VAL A 82 16.04 4.25 -12.08
CA VAL A 82 17.45 4.11 -11.67
C VAL A 82 18.36 4.72 -12.72
N LYS A 83 18.13 4.50 -14.02
CA LYS A 83 18.93 5.10 -15.10
C LYS A 83 18.87 6.62 -15.06
N HIS A 84 17.70 7.20 -14.78
CA HIS A 84 17.51 8.65 -14.79
C HIS A 84 18.03 9.33 -13.51
N PHE A 85 17.73 8.78 -12.33
CA PHE A 85 18.04 9.41 -11.05
C PHE A 85 19.25 8.81 -10.32
N GLY A 86 19.78 7.68 -10.79
CA GLY A 86 20.89 6.94 -10.19
C GLY A 86 20.49 6.04 -9.01
N GLN A 87 19.32 6.25 -8.41
CA GLN A 87 18.83 5.47 -7.28
C GLN A 87 17.30 5.46 -7.21
N VAL A 88 16.76 4.54 -6.41
CA VAL A 88 15.38 4.56 -5.91
C VAL A 88 15.44 4.32 -4.40
N ASP A 89 14.59 4.99 -3.64
CA ASP A 89 14.50 4.83 -2.18
C ASP A 89 13.08 4.50 -1.71
N ILE A 90 12.07 4.96 -2.46
CA ILE A 90 10.65 4.87 -2.11
C ILE A 90 9.87 4.31 -3.31
N LEU A 91 9.02 3.33 -3.09
CA LEU A 91 7.99 2.89 -4.04
C LEU A 91 6.61 3.14 -3.44
N VAL A 92 5.72 3.77 -4.20
CA VAL A 92 4.31 3.92 -3.83
C VAL A 92 3.42 3.27 -4.88
N ASN A 93 2.87 2.12 -4.50
CA ASN A 93 1.88 1.39 -5.29
C ASN A 93 0.49 1.98 -5.05
N ASN A 94 0.18 3.05 -5.80
CA ASN A 94 -1.06 3.79 -5.68
C ASN A 94 -2.04 3.58 -6.85
N ALA A 95 -1.57 3.18 -8.03
CA ALA A 95 -2.46 2.87 -9.14
C ALA A 95 -3.55 1.87 -8.74
N GLY A 96 -4.78 2.14 -9.18
CA GLY A 96 -5.90 1.24 -8.92
C GLY A 96 -7.20 1.72 -9.57
N ILE A 97 -8.12 0.77 -9.73
CA ILE A 97 -9.48 0.98 -10.26
C ILE A 97 -10.51 0.40 -9.29
N ALA A 98 -11.76 0.82 -9.41
CA ALA A 98 -12.90 0.22 -8.72
C ALA A 98 -13.80 -0.52 -9.72
N ASN A 99 -14.67 -1.39 -9.22
CA ASN A 99 -15.69 -2.03 -10.07
C ASN A 99 -16.72 -0.99 -10.52
N ASP A 100 -17.15 -1.07 -11.77
CA ASP A 100 -18.23 -0.25 -12.31
C ASP A 100 -19.61 -0.88 -12.02
N CYS A 101 -19.64 -2.20 -11.81
CA CYS A 101 -20.84 -2.97 -11.49
C CYS A 101 -20.57 -4.10 -10.48
N SER A 102 -21.61 -4.69 -9.90
CA SER A 102 -21.48 -5.85 -9.01
C SER A 102 -21.16 -7.10 -9.82
N LEU A 103 -20.21 -7.89 -9.32
CA LEU A 103 -19.76 -9.14 -9.94
C LEU A 103 -20.92 -10.14 -10.15
N PHE A 104 -21.91 -10.15 -9.24
CA PHE A 104 -23.00 -11.11 -9.27
C PHE A 104 -24.19 -10.65 -10.10
N SER A 105 -24.38 -9.33 -10.28
CA SER A 105 -25.48 -8.80 -11.09
C SER A 105 -25.10 -8.60 -12.55
N GLN A 106 -23.85 -8.23 -12.83
CA GLN A 106 -23.33 -7.97 -14.18
C GLN A 106 -21.90 -8.50 -14.30
N PRO A 107 -21.73 -9.82 -14.50
CA PRO A 107 -20.40 -10.41 -14.58
C PRO A 107 -19.64 -9.92 -15.82
N ASN A 108 -18.46 -9.34 -15.60
CA ASN A 108 -17.53 -8.94 -16.64
C ASN A 108 -16.14 -9.51 -16.35
N HIS A 109 -15.79 -10.58 -17.05
CA HIS A 109 -14.51 -11.28 -16.83
C HIS A 109 -13.30 -10.39 -17.09
N LYS A 110 -13.34 -9.54 -18.12
CA LYS A 110 -12.21 -8.65 -18.46
C LYS A 110 -11.99 -7.59 -17.38
N GLU A 111 -13.07 -7.05 -16.83
CA GLU A 111 -13.00 -6.10 -15.72
C GLU A 111 -12.50 -6.78 -14.44
N LEU A 112 -12.99 -8.00 -14.16
CA LEU A 112 -12.53 -8.82 -13.05
C LEU A 112 -11.01 -9.11 -13.14
N GLU A 113 -10.54 -9.57 -14.29
CA GLU A 113 -9.12 -9.79 -14.53
C GLU A 113 -8.32 -8.49 -14.37
N ARG A 114 -8.78 -7.40 -15.00
CA ARG A 114 -8.09 -6.12 -14.92
C ARG A 114 -7.99 -5.59 -13.49
N ILE A 115 -9.06 -5.68 -12.70
CA ILE A 115 -9.01 -5.19 -11.32
C ILE A 115 -8.12 -6.06 -10.44
N ILE A 116 -8.14 -7.38 -10.60
CA ILE A 116 -7.22 -8.28 -9.89
C ILE A 116 -5.78 -7.98 -10.26
N HIS A 117 -5.49 -7.84 -11.56
CA HIS A 117 -4.15 -7.55 -12.03
C HIS A 117 -3.65 -6.19 -11.52
N LEU A 118 -4.41 -5.11 -11.72
CA LEU A 118 -3.97 -3.77 -11.39
C LEU A 118 -3.94 -3.51 -9.87
N ASN A 119 -4.95 -3.95 -9.12
CA ASN A 119 -5.04 -3.63 -7.70
C ASN A 119 -4.24 -4.57 -6.80
N LEU A 120 -3.89 -5.77 -7.28
CA LEU A 120 -3.22 -6.80 -6.47
C LEU A 120 -1.93 -7.30 -7.11
N CYS A 121 -1.98 -7.91 -8.30
CA CYS A 121 -0.80 -8.54 -8.91
C CYS A 121 0.32 -7.52 -9.19
N ALA A 122 -0.03 -6.35 -9.74
CA ALA A 122 0.94 -5.32 -10.08
C ALA A 122 1.67 -4.74 -8.85
N PRO A 123 0.97 -4.34 -7.75
CA PRO A 123 1.64 -3.98 -6.50
C PRO A 123 2.53 -5.09 -5.91
N MET A 124 2.10 -6.35 -5.99
CA MET A 124 2.91 -7.49 -5.51
C MET A 124 4.21 -7.61 -6.31
N GLU A 125 4.11 -7.51 -7.63
CA GLU A 125 5.26 -7.59 -8.52
C GLU A 125 6.19 -6.38 -8.39
N ALA A 126 5.64 -5.17 -8.32
CA ALA A 126 6.42 -3.96 -8.07
C ALA A 126 7.14 -4.01 -6.73
N THR A 127 6.50 -4.55 -5.69
CA THR A 127 7.13 -4.79 -4.38
C THR A 127 8.27 -5.81 -4.49
N ARG A 128 8.08 -6.89 -5.26
CA ARG A 128 9.12 -7.90 -5.51
C ARG A 128 10.34 -7.30 -6.22
N VAL A 129 10.13 -6.50 -7.27
CA VAL A 129 11.17 -5.79 -8.01
C VAL A 129 11.90 -4.81 -7.10
N ALA A 130 11.17 -3.99 -6.34
CA ALA A 130 11.74 -3.04 -5.38
C ALA A 130 12.61 -3.75 -4.33
N ALA A 131 12.10 -4.83 -3.72
CA ALA A 131 12.82 -5.55 -2.69
C ALA A 131 14.11 -6.18 -3.22
N ARG A 132 14.06 -6.73 -4.45
CA ARG A 132 15.25 -7.23 -5.14
C ARG A 132 16.26 -6.12 -5.39
N TYR A 133 15.84 -4.99 -5.95
CA TYR A 133 16.70 -3.83 -6.21
C TYR A 133 17.38 -3.31 -4.93
N PHE A 134 16.64 -3.12 -3.84
CA PHE A 134 17.19 -2.66 -2.56
C PHE A 134 18.23 -3.64 -2.02
N LYS A 135 17.95 -4.95 -2.09
CA LYS A 135 18.90 -5.99 -1.69
C LYS A 135 20.17 -5.99 -2.54
N GLU A 136 20.05 -5.96 -3.87
CA GLU A 136 21.20 -6.01 -4.79
C GLU A 136 22.05 -4.74 -4.73
N SER A 137 21.43 -3.58 -4.50
CA SER A 137 22.15 -2.30 -4.33
C SER A 137 22.73 -2.10 -2.93
N GLY A 138 22.44 -2.99 -1.96
CA GLY A 138 22.87 -2.85 -0.57
C GLY A 138 22.21 -1.67 0.16
N ARG A 139 21.06 -1.20 -0.35
CA ARG A 139 20.35 -0.02 0.18
C ARG A 139 19.12 -0.45 0.98
N GLN A 140 18.73 0.40 1.92
CA GLN A 140 17.40 0.30 2.53
C GLN A 140 16.37 0.99 1.65
N GLY A 141 15.13 0.51 1.69
CA GLY A 141 14.02 1.13 0.98
C GLY A 141 12.68 0.94 1.66
N VAL A 142 11.69 1.70 1.19
CA VAL A 142 10.31 1.63 1.70
C VAL A 142 9.31 1.49 0.56
N VAL A 143 8.35 0.61 0.74
CA VAL A 143 7.21 0.40 -0.15
C VAL A 143 5.94 0.76 0.61
N VAL A 144 5.10 1.60 -0.02
CA VAL A 144 3.77 1.94 0.48
C VAL A 144 2.71 1.48 -0.52
N ASN A 145 1.83 0.60 -0.07
CA ASN A 145 0.70 0.11 -0.84
C ASN A 145 -0.57 0.91 -0.50
N THR A 146 -1.29 1.42 -1.50
CA THR A 146 -2.61 2.03 -1.30
C THR A 146 -3.68 0.94 -1.28
N ALA A 147 -4.04 0.52 -0.06
CA ALA A 147 -5.14 -0.41 0.20
C ALA A 147 -6.50 0.34 0.25
N SER A 148 -7.42 -0.12 1.09
CA SER A 148 -8.73 0.51 1.32
C SER A 148 -9.37 -0.04 2.59
N VAL A 149 -10.24 0.75 3.24
CA VAL A 149 -11.18 0.19 4.24
C VAL A 149 -12.11 -0.87 3.64
N GLY A 150 -12.35 -0.86 2.32
CA GLY A 150 -13.08 -1.92 1.63
C GLY A 150 -12.36 -3.27 1.63
N GLY A 151 -11.07 -3.32 2.01
CA GLY A 151 -10.35 -4.57 2.28
C GLY A 151 -10.47 -5.05 3.74
N LEU A 152 -11.09 -4.27 4.61
CA LEU A 152 -11.25 -4.54 6.04
C LEU A 152 -12.73 -4.72 6.42
N LEU A 153 -13.62 -4.09 5.66
CA LEU A 153 -15.07 -4.15 5.84
C LEU A 153 -15.70 -4.85 4.64
N PRO A 154 -16.63 -5.79 4.86
CA PRO A 154 -17.38 -6.42 3.78
C PRO A 154 -18.38 -5.42 3.17
N ILE A 155 -17.94 -4.69 2.14
CA ILE A 155 -18.80 -3.75 1.39
C ILE A 155 -19.36 -4.49 0.17
N SER A 156 -20.61 -4.95 0.27
CA SER A 156 -21.22 -5.86 -0.71
C SER A 156 -21.34 -5.33 -2.15
N ILE A 157 -21.16 -4.03 -2.37
CA ILE A 157 -21.19 -3.41 -3.70
C ILE A 157 -19.81 -3.31 -4.38
N MET A 158 -18.76 -3.82 -3.72
CA MET A 158 -17.38 -3.71 -4.16
C MET A 158 -16.67 -5.05 -4.01
N GLU A 159 -17.24 -6.14 -4.50
CA GLU A 159 -16.79 -7.51 -4.21
C GLU A 159 -15.37 -7.76 -4.72
N SER A 160 -15.14 -7.55 -6.02
CA SER A 160 -13.80 -7.69 -6.62
C SER A 160 -12.82 -6.67 -6.06
N TYR A 161 -13.19 -5.38 -5.99
CA TYR A 161 -12.35 -4.33 -5.42
C TYR A 161 -11.94 -4.64 -3.97
N GLY A 162 -12.90 -4.91 -3.09
CA GLY A 162 -12.68 -5.25 -1.69
C GLY A 162 -11.80 -6.49 -1.54
N THR A 163 -12.04 -7.53 -2.35
CA THR A 163 -11.19 -8.74 -2.39
C THR A 163 -9.75 -8.40 -2.74
N THR A 164 -9.50 -7.59 -3.78
CA THR A 164 -8.14 -7.19 -4.16
C THR A 164 -7.46 -6.37 -3.07
N LYS A 165 -8.18 -5.47 -2.40
CA LYS A 165 -7.63 -4.63 -1.33
C LYS A 165 -7.39 -5.42 -0.04
N ALA A 166 -8.23 -6.39 0.29
CA ALA A 166 -7.99 -7.34 1.38
C ALA A 166 -6.73 -8.19 1.11
N GLY A 167 -6.60 -8.70 -0.11
CA GLY A 167 -5.39 -9.43 -0.55
C GLY A 167 -4.13 -8.57 -0.45
N LEU A 168 -4.19 -7.30 -0.83
CA LEU A 168 -3.06 -6.37 -0.76
C LEU A 168 -2.64 -6.04 0.68
N ILE A 169 -3.61 -5.90 1.59
CA ILE A 169 -3.35 -5.73 3.03
C ILE A 169 -2.63 -6.97 3.56
N PHE A 170 -3.16 -8.17 3.28
CA PHE A 170 -2.54 -9.39 3.77
C PHE A 170 -1.14 -9.60 3.18
N PHE A 171 -0.97 -9.38 1.88
CA PHE A 171 0.33 -9.40 1.21
C PHE A 171 1.34 -8.48 1.91
N THR A 172 0.94 -7.24 2.19
CA THR A 172 1.77 -6.27 2.92
C THR A 172 2.23 -6.85 4.27
N THR A 173 1.31 -7.45 5.04
CA THR A 173 1.64 -8.09 6.32
C THR A 173 2.63 -9.25 6.14
N THR A 174 2.49 -10.07 5.10
CA THR A 174 3.45 -11.17 4.83
C THR A 174 4.86 -10.67 4.50
N CYS A 175 5.00 -9.45 3.95
CA CYS A 175 6.29 -8.83 3.63
C CYS A 175 7.07 -8.32 4.86
N LYS A 176 6.53 -8.44 6.07
CA LYS A 176 7.19 -7.98 7.32
C LYS A 176 8.60 -8.53 7.51
N HIS A 177 8.86 -9.75 7.04
CA HIS A 177 10.16 -10.42 7.12
C HIS A 177 11.28 -9.73 6.32
N LEU A 178 10.95 -8.78 5.43
CA LEU A 178 11.95 -8.03 4.65
C LEU A 178 12.61 -6.91 5.46
N ALA A 179 12.00 -6.51 6.58
CA ALA A 179 12.56 -5.50 7.46
C ALA A 179 13.82 -6.01 8.20
N PRO A 180 14.78 -5.14 8.56
CA PRO A 180 14.76 -3.68 8.36
C PRO A 180 15.18 -3.23 6.96
N HIS A 181 15.69 -4.14 6.11
CA HIS A 181 16.25 -3.78 4.81
C HIS A 181 15.19 -3.18 3.88
N VAL A 182 14.00 -3.76 3.84
CA VAL A 182 12.86 -3.22 3.08
C VAL A 182 11.64 -3.17 3.98
N ARG A 183 11.10 -1.98 4.21
CA ARG A 183 9.84 -1.81 4.93
C ARG A 183 8.69 -1.78 3.93
N VAL A 184 7.75 -2.70 4.04
CA VAL A 184 6.55 -2.74 3.21
C VAL A 184 5.36 -2.47 4.12
N ASN A 185 4.62 -1.41 3.85
CA ASN A 185 3.46 -0.98 4.64
C ASN A 185 2.30 -0.63 3.72
N SER A 186 1.09 -0.53 4.26
CA SER A 186 -0.07 -0.09 3.49
C SER A 186 -0.84 1.01 4.21
N VAL A 187 -1.54 1.81 3.43
CA VAL A 187 -2.53 2.78 3.93
C VAL A 187 -3.90 2.29 3.46
N ALA A 188 -4.88 2.28 4.35
CA ALA A 188 -6.25 1.86 4.07
C ALA A 188 -7.21 3.05 4.23
N PRO A 189 -7.44 3.84 3.16
CA PRO A 189 -8.31 5.00 3.22
C PRO A 189 -9.78 4.63 3.28
N TYR A 190 -10.55 5.43 4.02
CA TYR A 190 -11.97 5.63 3.83
C TYR A 190 -12.26 6.35 2.50
N PHE A 191 -13.52 6.41 2.07
CA PHE A 191 -13.93 7.14 0.87
C PHE A 191 -13.44 8.59 0.92
N ALA A 192 -12.74 9.01 -0.14
CA ALA A 192 -12.17 10.34 -0.26
C ALA A 192 -12.50 10.96 -1.61
N ASP A 193 -12.49 12.30 -1.64
CA ASP A 193 -12.84 13.10 -2.80
C ASP A 193 -11.79 12.98 -3.91
N THR A 194 -11.97 11.99 -4.79
CA THR A 194 -11.03 11.64 -5.85
C THR A 194 -11.80 11.22 -7.10
N PRO A 195 -11.19 11.30 -8.30
CA PRO A 195 -11.83 10.86 -9.54
C PRO A 195 -12.35 9.41 -9.50
N LEU A 196 -11.68 8.52 -8.75
CA LEU A 196 -12.11 7.13 -8.58
C LEU A 196 -13.48 7.02 -7.90
N VAL A 197 -13.77 7.88 -6.93
CA VAL A 197 -15.07 7.95 -6.24
C VAL A 197 -16.07 8.80 -7.02
N GLU A 198 -15.61 9.89 -7.62
CA GLU A 198 -16.47 10.80 -8.38
C GLU A 198 -17.12 10.13 -9.59
N ASN A 199 -16.43 9.21 -10.25
CA ASN A 199 -16.97 8.52 -11.40
C ASN A 199 -17.79 7.26 -11.04
N ASN A 200 -17.80 6.85 -9.77
CA ASN A 200 -18.46 5.62 -9.33
C ASN A 200 -19.84 5.88 -8.69
N ARG A 201 -20.90 5.64 -9.45
CA ARG A 201 -22.29 5.85 -9.00
C ARG A 201 -22.67 4.98 -7.80
N MET A 202 -22.15 3.75 -7.72
CA MET A 202 -22.45 2.83 -6.61
C MET A 202 -21.85 3.34 -5.30
N VAL A 203 -20.63 3.88 -5.35
CA VAL A 203 -20.00 4.49 -4.17
C VAL A 203 -20.78 5.72 -3.72
N LYS A 204 -21.20 6.59 -4.66
CA LYS A 204 -22.01 7.78 -4.33
C LYS A 204 -23.37 7.47 -3.71
N SER A 205 -23.96 6.32 -4.05
CA SER A 205 -25.24 5.89 -3.48
C SER A 205 -25.08 5.12 -2.16
N TYR A 206 -23.84 4.73 -1.79
CA TYR A 206 -23.58 4.00 -0.56
C TYR A 206 -24.04 4.80 0.67
N PRO A 207 -24.85 4.22 1.58
CA PRO A 207 -25.47 4.97 2.68
C PRO A 207 -24.48 5.75 3.53
N LEU A 208 -23.32 5.17 3.80
CA LEU A 208 -22.29 5.80 4.64
C LEU A 208 -21.63 7.00 3.95
N VAL A 209 -21.45 6.96 2.62
CA VAL A 209 -20.96 8.11 1.83
C VAL A 209 -22.01 9.21 1.80
N ARG A 210 -23.30 8.87 1.63
CA ARG A 210 -24.40 9.85 1.65
C ARG A 210 -24.54 10.55 3.00
N GLN A 211 -24.35 9.82 4.10
CA GLN A 211 -24.53 10.36 5.46
C GLN A 211 -23.32 11.15 5.95
N LEU A 212 -22.12 10.64 5.70
CA LEU A 212 -20.90 11.20 6.32
C LEU A 212 -20.03 12.00 5.34
N GLY A 213 -20.31 11.94 4.04
CA GLY A 213 -19.55 12.63 3.01
C GLY A 213 -18.23 11.95 2.65
N LEU A 214 -17.38 12.71 1.96
CA LEU A 214 -16.06 12.28 1.48
C LEU A 214 -14.96 12.93 2.30
N MET A 215 -13.91 12.15 2.60
CA MET A 215 -12.71 12.64 3.26
C MET A 215 -11.84 13.46 2.32
N SER A 216 -11.11 14.46 2.86
CA SER A 216 -10.08 15.16 2.10
C SER A 216 -8.93 14.21 1.69
N PRO A 217 -8.52 14.21 0.41
CA PRO A 217 -7.36 13.46 -0.07
C PRO A 217 -6.05 13.78 0.65
N ASN A 218 -5.88 15.02 1.12
CA ASN A 218 -4.68 15.43 1.85
C ASN A 218 -4.43 14.54 3.07
N LYS A 219 -5.49 14.10 3.77
CA LYS A 219 -5.33 13.25 4.95
C LYS A 219 -4.74 11.87 4.61
N VAL A 220 -5.09 11.34 3.44
CA VAL A 220 -4.52 10.10 2.92
C VAL A 220 -3.05 10.29 2.59
N VAL A 221 -2.72 11.36 1.87
CA VAL A 221 -1.33 11.70 1.50
C VAL A 221 -0.45 11.91 2.73
N TRP A 222 -0.95 12.60 3.76
CA TRP A 222 -0.26 12.72 5.05
C TRP A 222 0.04 11.36 5.69
N THR A 223 -0.90 10.43 5.59
CA THR A 223 -0.71 9.07 6.11
C THR A 223 0.30 8.27 5.27
N MET A 224 0.33 8.47 3.95
CA MET A 224 1.36 7.90 3.08
C MET A 224 2.75 8.43 3.46
N LEU A 225 2.91 9.73 3.70
CA LEU A 225 4.15 10.32 4.19
C LEU A 225 4.56 9.75 5.55
N LYS A 226 3.60 9.52 6.46
CA LYS A 226 3.84 8.80 7.71
C LYS A 226 4.34 7.38 7.47
N ALA A 227 3.70 6.61 6.58
CA ALA A 227 4.14 5.25 6.24
C ALA A 227 5.55 5.20 5.64
N ILE A 228 5.91 6.23 4.84
CA ILE A 228 7.26 6.41 4.30
C ILE A 228 8.27 6.64 5.42
N CYS A 229 7.98 7.52 6.38
CA CYS A 229 8.96 8.07 7.32
C CYS A 229 9.01 7.40 8.71
N ASP A 230 7.99 6.65 9.09
CA ASP A 230 7.93 5.96 10.38
C ASP A 230 8.67 4.61 10.29
N GLU A 231 9.89 4.60 10.80
CA GLU A 231 10.78 3.43 10.78
C GLU A 231 10.30 2.28 11.68
N SER A 232 9.36 2.55 12.60
CA SER A 232 8.75 1.50 13.44
C SER A 232 7.80 0.59 12.66
N LEU A 233 7.38 1.01 11.46
CA LEU A 233 6.41 0.32 10.62
C LEU A 233 7.08 -0.72 9.71
N ALA A 234 6.63 -1.96 9.82
CA ALA A 234 7.00 -3.06 8.93
C ALA A 234 5.86 -4.08 8.86
N GLY A 235 5.29 -4.28 7.67
CA GLY A 235 4.13 -5.13 7.44
C GLY A 235 2.83 -4.55 8.01
N ASP A 236 2.82 -3.25 8.31
CA ASP A 236 1.73 -2.58 9.00
C ASP A 236 0.74 -1.94 8.03
N THR A 237 -0.52 -1.83 8.47
CA THR A 237 -1.58 -1.12 7.75
C THR A 237 -2.06 0.06 8.57
N LEU A 238 -2.02 1.26 7.98
CA LEU A 238 -2.54 2.48 8.59
C LEU A 238 -3.94 2.78 8.05
N MET A 239 -4.96 2.56 8.86
CA MET A 239 -6.34 2.90 8.54
C MET A 239 -6.55 4.42 8.64
N VAL A 240 -7.22 5.00 7.65
CA VAL A 240 -7.49 6.44 7.60
C VAL A 240 -8.99 6.69 7.48
N ALA A 241 -9.61 7.18 8.55
CA ALA A 241 -11.03 7.49 8.61
C ALA A 241 -11.29 9.00 8.75
N MET A 242 -12.54 9.41 8.51
CA MET A 242 -12.97 10.78 8.79
C MET A 242 -12.89 11.09 10.29
N GLY A 243 -12.46 12.30 10.64
CA GLY A 243 -12.36 12.76 12.04
C GLY A 243 -11.29 12.11 12.93
N ALA A 244 -10.79 10.91 12.62
CA ALA A 244 -9.84 10.18 13.47
C ALA A 244 -8.36 10.37 13.07
N LYS A 245 -7.42 10.22 14.00
CA LYS A 245 -5.99 10.06 13.64
C LYS A 245 -5.81 8.73 12.90
N PRO A 246 -4.81 8.59 12.00
CA PRO A 246 -4.53 7.31 11.37
C PRO A 246 -4.24 6.24 12.43
N GLU A 247 -4.89 5.11 12.31
CA GLU A 247 -4.83 4.01 13.28
C GLU A 247 -4.02 2.85 12.70
N ARG A 248 -3.07 2.32 13.48
CA ARG A 248 -2.29 1.16 13.10
C ARG A 248 -3.11 -0.10 13.39
N LEU A 249 -3.37 -0.89 12.37
CA LEU A 249 -4.13 -2.13 12.53
C LEU A 249 -3.24 -3.26 13.05
N THR A 250 -3.70 -3.92 14.11
CA THR A 250 -3.10 -5.12 14.70
C THR A 250 -3.96 -6.37 14.50
N PHE A 251 -5.06 -6.29 13.73
CA PHE A 251 -6.03 -7.38 13.58
C PHE A 251 -5.39 -8.74 13.21
N TYR A 252 -4.36 -8.73 12.37
CA TYR A 252 -3.66 -9.96 12.02
C TYR A 252 -2.85 -10.54 13.16
N ASP A 253 -2.35 -9.74 14.10
CA ASP A 253 -1.68 -10.27 15.29
C ASP A 253 -2.69 -11.05 16.14
N ASP A 254 -3.89 -10.50 16.38
CA ASP A 254 -4.95 -11.16 17.14
C ASP A 254 -5.49 -12.41 16.44
N LEU A 255 -5.78 -12.31 15.13
CA LEU A 255 -6.24 -13.45 14.34
C LEU A 255 -5.18 -14.55 14.26
N THR A 256 -3.90 -14.19 14.13
CA THR A 256 -2.79 -15.14 14.11
C THR A 256 -2.72 -15.91 15.42
N VAL A 257 -2.82 -15.21 16.57
CA VAL A 257 -2.86 -15.87 17.89
C VAL A 257 -4.01 -16.86 17.97
N HIS A 258 -5.20 -16.46 17.51
CA HIS A 258 -6.37 -17.33 17.54
C HIS A 258 -6.21 -18.57 16.64
N VAL A 259 -5.77 -18.38 15.39
CA VAL A 259 -5.57 -19.46 14.41
C VAL A 259 -4.48 -20.44 14.88
N ILE A 260 -3.34 -19.92 15.36
CA ILE A 260 -2.27 -20.78 15.88
C ILE A 260 -2.77 -21.55 17.11
N SER A 261 -3.49 -20.90 18.03
CA SER A 261 -4.08 -21.58 19.20
C SER A 261 -5.04 -22.69 18.79
N TYR A 262 -5.89 -22.45 17.79
CA TYR A 262 -6.81 -23.45 17.24
C TYR A 262 -6.05 -24.66 16.65
N ILE A 263 -5.04 -24.41 15.82
CA ILE A 263 -4.21 -25.46 15.20
C ILE A 263 -3.47 -26.26 16.26
N ALA A 264 -2.83 -25.58 17.22
CA ALA A 264 -2.09 -26.21 18.30
C ALA A 264 -2.99 -27.12 19.14
N ASN A 265 -4.19 -26.63 19.51
CA ASN A 265 -5.18 -27.42 20.24
C ASN A 265 -5.61 -28.69 19.48
N GLY A 266 -5.85 -28.59 18.17
CA GLY A 266 -6.22 -29.74 17.35
C GLY A 266 -5.06 -30.73 17.17
N THR A 267 -3.85 -30.23 17.01
CA THR A 267 -2.65 -31.04 16.76
C THR A 267 -2.21 -31.77 18.03
N VAL A 268 -2.23 -31.12 19.18
CA VAL A 268 -1.96 -31.75 20.49
C VAL A 268 -2.99 -32.85 20.77
N LYS A 269 -4.28 -32.61 20.48
CA LYS A 269 -5.32 -33.64 20.61
C LYS A 269 -5.10 -34.85 19.70
N LYS A 270 -4.53 -34.67 18.51
CA LYS A 270 -4.39 -35.73 17.49
C LYS A 270 -3.07 -36.52 17.58
N TYR A 271 -1.97 -35.87 17.93
CA TYR A 271 -0.61 -36.46 17.83
C TYR A 271 0.14 -36.51 19.18
N GLY A 272 -0.48 -36.12 20.29
CA GLY A 272 0.13 -36.17 21.62
C GLY A 272 1.32 -35.20 21.80
N SER A 273 2.15 -35.45 22.81
CA SER A 273 3.25 -34.58 23.23
C SER A 273 4.39 -34.44 22.21
N LEU A 274 4.44 -35.28 21.17
CA LEU A 274 5.53 -35.31 20.20
C LEU A 274 5.65 -34.01 19.37
N LEU A 275 4.53 -33.30 19.19
CA LEU A 275 4.47 -32.04 18.44
C LEU A 275 4.30 -30.81 19.33
N SER A 276 4.09 -30.96 20.64
CA SER A 276 3.86 -29.82 21.53
C SER A 276 5.07 -28.89 21.60
N SER A 277 6.30 -29.43 21.60
CA SER A 277 7.52 -28.62 21.66
C SER A 277 7.78 -27.84 20.38
N LEU A 278 7.43 -28.38 19.21
CA LEU A 278 7.57 -27.69 17.93
C LEU A 278 6.55 -26.55 17.81
N PHE A 279 5.29 -26.82 18.17
CA PHE A 279 4.24 -25.81 18.16
C PHE A 279 4.42 -24.75 19.25
N SER A 280 4.91 -25.11 20.44
CA SER A 280 5.30 -24.11 21.45
C SER A 280 6.41 -23.21 20.94
N ARG A 281 7.42 -23.73 20.23
CA ARG A 281 8.47 -22.88 19.63
C ARG A 281 7.93 -21.96 18.53
N ILE A 282 6.99 -22.44 17.71
CA ILE A 282 6.32 -21.60 16.70
C ILE A 282 5.49 -20.53 17.41
N LEU A 283 4.65 -20.91 18.38
CA LEU A 283 3.88 -19.98 19.21
C LEU A 283 4.80 -18.95 19.87
N ASP A 284 5.88 -19.37 20.53
CA ASP A 284 6.79 -18.49 21.26
C ASP A 284 7.59 -17.60 20.30
N SER A 285 7.91 -18.07 19.08
CA SER A 285 8.54 -17.23 18.06
C SER A 285 7.57 -16.19 17.52
N THR A 286 6.31 -16.56 17.28
CA THR A 286 5.26 -15.66 16.78
C THR A 286 4.81 -14.69 17.87
N LEU A 287 4.55 -15.18 19.08
CA LEU A 287 4.17 -14.39 20.26
C LEU A 287 5.32 -13.56 20.79
N GLY A 288 6.56 -14.06 20.78
CA GLY A 288 7.75 -13.30 21.16
C GLY A 288 8.02 -12.14 20.19
N PHE A 289 7.69 -12.33 18.92
CA PHE A 289 7.71 -11.28 17.91
C PHE A 289 6.59 -10.24 18.08
N ILE A 290 5.40 -10.67 18.52
CA ILE A 290 4.27 -9.78 18.85
C ILE A 290 4.52 -9.01 20.16
N ARG A 291 4.99 -9.68 21.22
CA ARG A 291 5.25 -9.09 22.55
C ARG A 291 6.36 -8.03 22.54
N LYS A 292 7.35 -8.12 21.63
CA LYS A 292 8.40 -7.10 21.50
C LYS A 292 7.91 -5.74 20.95
N LYS A 293 6.64 -5.61 20.52
CA LYS A 293 6.07 -4.35 19.98
C LYS A 293 4.91 -3.74 20.81
N LEU A 294 4.55 -4.32 21.95
CA LEU A 294 3.61 -3.70 22.88
C LEU A 294 4.38 -3.12 24.06
N PRO A 295 4.53 -1.78 24.21
CA PRO A 295 4.76 -1.23 25.53
C PRO A 295 3.48 -1.49 26.32
N TYR A 296 3.50 -2.53 27.15
CA TYR A 296 2.58 -2.62 28.28
C TYR A 296 3.01 -1.52 29.26
N GLU A 297 2.39 -0.34 29.17
CA GLU A 297 2.30 0.56 30.32
C GLU A 297 1.02 0.18 31.08
N ASP A 298 1.19 -0.71 32.05
CA ASP A 298 0.28 -0.79 33.19
C ASP A 298 0.65 0.35 34.15
N SER A 299 -0.08 1.47 34.09
CA SER A 299 -0.37 2.37 35.21
C SER A 299 -1.50 3.32 34.85
#